data_AF-A0A3G6TFN9-F1
#
_entry.id   AF-A0A3G6TFN9-F1
#
_cell.length_a   1.000
_cell.length_b   1.000
_cell.length_c   1.000
_cell.angle_alpha   90.00
_cell.angle_beta   90.00
_cell.angle_gamma   90.00
#
_symmetry.space_group_name_H-M   'P 1'
#
loop_
_entity.id
_entity.type
_entity.pdbx_description
1 polymer ?
#
loop_
_entity_poly.entity_id
_entity_poly.type
_entity_poly.pdbx_seq_one_letter_code
_entity_poly.pdbx_strand_id
1 'polypeptide(L)'
;MITIKKTYSYFALFLIILISICCKQAVDTSSKNALHNKNYFVGDSILAKANYFNSLKNRKGDLVLKNQNEEYLKQYSLSENDELYITLKDNVSIKLVNKKQTDRSIVKVNLFTYVNNKKTDSIQFYRNISGAGFGNYNCLSYFNKKTNKIWQIKYFPLNPLRGNSIGIVSYTESSISVDGTIKSDSLHYLDESLDVEMENYNLYY
;
A
#
# COMPACT_ATOMS: atom_id res chain seq x y z
N MET A 1 43.24 -52.45 -41.41
CA MET A 1 42.89 -52.62 -39.99
C MET A 1 43.00 -51.28 -39.22
N ILE A 2 42.27 -50.23 -39.64
CA ILE A 2 42.40 -48.86 -39.07
C ILE A 2 41.02 -48.19 -38.82
N THR A 3 39.92 -48.76 -39.31
CA THR A 3 38.58 -48.16 -39.18
C THR A 3 37.90 -48.41 -37.84
N ILE A 4 38.23 -49.50 -37.13
CA ILE A 4 37.56 -49.87 -35.87
C ILE A 4 37.98 -48.97 -34.69
N LYS A 5 39.20 -48.41 -34.67
CA LYS A 5 39.66 -47.56 -33.56
C LYS A 5 39.06 -46.14 -33.56
N LYS A 6 38.67 -45.62 -34.73
CA LYS A 6 38.10 -44.25 -34.82
C LYS A 6 36.65 -44.18 -34.34
N THR A 7 35.86 -45.25 -34.53
CA THR A 7 34.45 -45.30 -34.11
C THR A 7 34.30 -45.28 -32.58
N TYR A 8 35.16 -45.99 -31.83
CA TYR A 8 35.14 -45.93 -30.35
C TYR A 8 35.54 -44.56 -29.79
N SER A 9 36.40 -43.82 -30.50
CA SER A 9 36.83 -42.47 -30.07
C SER A 9 35.69 -41.44 -30.17
N TYR A 10 34.89 -41.50 -31.25
CA TYR A 10 33.72 -40.64 -31.38
C TYR A 10 32.59 -41.01 -30.41
N PHE A 11 32.41 -42.30 -30.12
CA PHE A 11 31.40 -42.76 -29.16
C PHE A 11 31.73 -42.32 -27.73
N ALA A 12 33.02 -42.35 -27.34
CA ALA A 12 33.48 -41.85 -26.05
C ALA A 12 33.30 -40.32 -25.92
N LEU A 13 33.57 -39.56 -27.00
CA LEU A 13 33.37 -38.11 -27.01
C LEU A 13 31.88 -37.73 -26.89
N PHE A 14 30.98 -38.46 -27.56
CA PHE A 14 29.54 -38.25 -27.47
C PHE A 14 28.97 -38.59 -26.10
N LEU A 15 29.52 -39.62 -25.43
CA LEU A 15 29.10 -39.99 -24.08
C LEU A 15 29.48 -38.93 -23.03
N ILE A 16 30.65 -38.29 -23.17
CA ILE A 16 31.09 -37.22 -22.25
C ILE A 16 30.20 -35.97 -22.39
N ILE A 17 29.77 -35.63 -23.63
CA ILE A 17 28.84 -34.51 -23.87
C ILE A 17 27.48 -34.82 -23.23
N LEU A 18 26.95 -36.04 -23.36
CA LEU A 18 25.67 -36.42 -22.76
C LEU A 18 25.70 -36.45 -21.22
N ILE A 19 26.80 -36.89 -20.62
CA ILE A 19 26.97 -36.89 -19.15
C ILE A 19 27.08 -35.44 -18.62
N SER A 20 27.68 -34.51 -19.37
CA SER A 20 27.74 -33.10 -18.98
C SER A 20 26.38 -32.39 -19.00
N ILE A 21 25.40 -32.89 -19.76
CA ILE A 21 24.04 -32.34 -19.86
C ILE A 21 23.10 -32.95 -18.80
N CYS A 22 23.38 -34.16 -18.32
CA CYS A 22 22.52 -34.88 -17.36
C CYS A 22 22.77 -34.56 -15.87
N CYS A 23 23.73 -33.69 -15.52
CA CYS A 23 23.95 -33.23 -14.14
C CYS A 23 23.70 -31.72 -13.94
N LYS A 24 22.81 -31.11 -14.72
CA LYS A 24 22.03 -30.00 -14.18
C LYS A 24 20.92 -30.61 -13.33
N GLN A 25 21.22 -30.84 -12.05
CA GLN A 25 20.16 -30.87 -11.05
C GLN A 25 19.28 -29.65 -11.32
N ALA A 26 18.02 -29.91 -11.64
CA ALA A 26 16.98 -28.93 -11.42
C ALA A 26 17.02 -28.64 -9.93
N VAL A 27 17.83 -27.65 -9.55
CA VAL A 27 17.69 -27.02 -8.26
C VAL A 27 16.29 -26.44 -8.33
N ASP A 28 15.37 -27.10 -7.65
CA ASP A 28 14.11 -26.51 -7.24
C ASP A 28 14.44 -25.26 -6.41
N THR A 29 14.73 -24.16 -7.10
CA THR A 29 14.69 -22.81 -6.52
C THR A 29 13.24 -22.37 -6.27
N SER A 30 12.28 -23.28 -6.39
CA SER A 30 10.88 -23.09 -6.00
C SER A 30 10.67 -22.96 -4.48
N SER A 31 11.67 -23.29 -3.63
CA SER A 31 11.45 -23.27 -2.16
C SER A 31 12.50 -22.58 -1.29
N LYS A 32 13.47 -21.83 -1.85
CA LYS A 32 14.49 -21.14 -1.02
C LYS A 32 14.66 -19.62 -1.23
N ASN A 33 13.88 -18.99 -2.11
CA ASN A 33 13.88 -17.53 -2.27
C ASN A 33 12.50 -16.86 -2.05
N ALA A 34 11.53 -17.55 -1.45
CA ALA A 34 10.25 -16.95 -1.06
C ALA A 34 10.35 -15.99 0.17
N LEU A 35 11.54 -15.42 0.43
CA LEU A 35 11.77 -14.41 1.46
C LEU A 35 11.90 -12.98 0.90
N HIS A 36 11.54 -12.75 -0.37
CA HIS A 36 11.58 -11.43 -1.01
C HIS A 36 10.28 -11.05 -1.72
N ASN A 37 9.17 -11.07 -1.00
CA ASN A 37 8.04 -10.21 -1.35
C ASN A 37 7.46 -9.53 -0.10
N LYS A 38 8.32 -8.90 0.71
CA LYS A 38 7.82 -7.98 1.74
C LYS A 38 7.45 -6.67 1.05
N ASN A 39 6.24 -6.60 0.50
CA ASN A 39 5.71 -5.37 -0.06
C ASN A 39 5.35 -4.42 1.09
N TYR A 40 6.30 -3.60 1.51
CA TYR A 40 6.16 -2.67 2.61
C TYR A 40 5.37 -1.43 2.19
N PHE A 41 4.06 -1.54 1.96
CA PHE A 41 3.30 -0.44 1.37
C PHE A 41 2.98 0.68 2.39
N VAL A 42 3.61 1.85 2.16
CA VAL A 42 3.50 3.08 2.96
C VAL A 42 2.87 4.24 2.17
N GLY A 43 2.02 3.90 1.19
CA GLY A 43 1.21 4.83 0.42
C GLY A 43 1.90 5.44 -0.81
N ASP A 44 1.13 6.21 -1.57
CA ASP A 44 1.57 6.88 -2.80
C ASP A 44 2.13 8.28 -2.49
N SER A 45 3.42 8.46 -2.75
CA SER A 45 4.14 9.72 -2.59
C SER A 45 3.55 10.90 -3.35
N ILE A 46 2.72 10.65 -4.37
CA ILE A 46 2.02 11.71 -5.11
C ILE A 46 1.17 12.58 -4.18
N LEU A 47 0.67 12.03 -3.07
CA LEU A 47 -0.08 12.74 -2.04
C LEU A 47 0.71 13.88 -1.40
N ALA A 48 2.03 13.87 -1.46
CA ALA A 48 2.89 14.93 -0.92
C ALA A 48 3.34 15.97 -1.96
N LYS A 49 2.92 15.85 -3.23
CA LYS A 49 3.30 16.83 -4.26
C LYS A 49 2.50 18.13 -4.08
N ALA A 50 3.18 19.27 -4.11
CA ALA A 50 2.60 20.59 -3.82
C ALA A 50 1.31 20.92 -4.61
N ASN A 51 1.21 20.48 -5.87
CA ASN A 51 0.05 20.77 -6.73
C ASN A 51 -0.93 19.59 -6.85
N TYR A 52 -0.75 18.54 -6.05
CA TYR A 52 -1.56 17.33 -6.17
C TYR A 52 -3.04 17.63 -5.95
N PHE A 53 -3.38 18.28 -4.84
CA PHE A 53 -4.77 18.64 -4.53
C PHE A 53 -5.42 19.48 -5.64
N ASN A 54 -4.70 20.47 -6.17
CA ASN A 54 -5.22 21.30 -7.26
C ASN A 54 -5.41 20.50 -8.56
N SER A 55 -4.57 19.49 -8.81
CA SER A 55 -4.71 18.62 -9.98
C SER A 55 -5.98 17.77 -9.94
N LEU A 56 -6.55 17.51 -8.76
CA LEU A 56 -7.78 16.73 -8.60
C LEU A 56 -9.05 17.52 -8.95
N LYS A 57 -8.97 18.85 -9.03
CA LYS A 57 -10.11 19.71 -9.34
C LYS A 57 -10.51 19.69 -10.83
N ASN A 58 -9.71 19.04 -11.68
CA ASN A 58 -10.03 18.89 -13.11
C ASN A 58 -11.03 17.74 -13.34
N ARG A 59 -11.61 17.65 -14.55
CA ARG A 59 -12.61 16.62 -14.94
C ARG A 59 -12.08 15.16 -14.93
N LYS A 60 -10.86 14.91 -14.45
CA LYS A 60 -10.24 13.58 -14.37
C LYS A 60 -9.82 13.19 -12.95
N GLY A 61 -10.09 14.03 -11.95
CA GLY A 61 -9.69 13.77 -10.56
C GLY A 61 -10.33 12.51 -9.98
N ASP A 62 -11.54 12.18 -10.42
CA ASP A 62 -12.26 10.94 -10.11
C ASP A 62 -11.50 9.70 -10.58
N LEU A 63 -11.03 9.71 -11.84
CA LEU A 63 -10.26 8.60 -12.41
C LEU A 63 -8.90 8.46 -11.72
N VAL A 64 -8.24 9.58 -11.40
CA VAL A 64 -6.96 9.57 -10.67
C VAL A 64 -7.13 8.91 -9.30
N LEU A 65 -8.11 9.35 -8.51
CA LEU A 65 -8.35 8.81 -7.17
C LEU A 65 -8.85 7.37 -7.21
N LYS A 66 -9.67 7.01 -8.20
CA LYS A 66 -10.09 5.62 -8.43
C LYS A 66 -8.90 4.71 -8.68
N ASN A 67 -8.02 5.06 -9.62
CA ASN A 67 -6.85 4.25 -9.94
C ASN A 67 -5.90 4.11 -8.75
N GLN A 68 -5.70 5.19 -7.98
CA GLN A 68 -4.91 5.11 -6.75
C GLN A 68 -5.55 4.18 -5.72
N ASN A 69 -6.86 4.28 -5.52
CA ASN A 69 -7.56 3.42 -4.59
C ASN A 69 -7.48 1.94 -4.98
N GLU A 70 -7.55 1.63 -6.27
CA GLU A 70 -7.36 0.27 -6.79
C GLU A 70 -5.97 -0.28 -6.45
N GLU A 71 -4.92 0.55 -6.58
CA GLU A 71 -3.57 0.16 -6.17
C GLU A 71 -3.47 -0.05 -4.65
N TYR A 72 -4.02 0.85 -3.84
CA TYR A 72 -4.06 0.67 -2.38
C TYR A 72 -4.81 -0.62 -1.99
N LEU A 73 -5.97 -0.85 -2.60
CA LEU A 73 -6.78 -2.04 -2.35
C LEU A 73 -6.00 -3.30 -2.72
N LYS A 74 -5.34 -3.32 -3.87
CA LYS A 74 -4.49 -4.44 -4.29
C LYS A 74 -3.37 -4.69 -3.28
N GLN A 75 -2.66 -3.65 -2.82
CA GLN A 75 -1.59 -3.80 -1.85
C GLN A 75 -2.09 -4.33 -0.50
N TYR A 76 -3.22 -3.82 0.00
CA TYR A 76 -3.75 -4.18 1.31
C TYR A 76 -4.75 -5.35 1.28
N SER A 77 -5.12 -5.90 0.13
CA SER A 77 -6.03 -7.06 0.07
C SER A 77 -5.31 -8.40 -0.02
N LEU A 78 -4.03 -8.39 -0.40
CA LEU A 78 -3.23 -9.58 -0.67
C LEU A 78 -2.61 -10.24 0.56
N SER A 79 -2.79 -9.67 1.75
CA SER A 79 -2.24 -10.22 2.97
C SER A 79 -3.25 -10.31 4.10
N GLU A 80 -3.48 -11.53 4.60
CA GLU A 80 -4.24 -11.74 5.83
C GLU A 80 -3.38 -11.32 7.02
N ASN A 81 -3.79 -10.25 7.70
CA ASN A 81 -3.18 -9.78 8.95
C ASN A 81 -1.67 -9.46 8.85
N ASP A 82 -1.22 -8.90 7.73
CA ASP A 82 0.15 -8.41 7.65
C ASP A 82 0.34 -7.19 8.53
N GLU A 83 1.46 -7.23 9.24
CA GLU A 83 1.96 -6.12 10.03
C GLU A 83 3.24 -5.60 9.41
N LEU A 84 3.26 -4.31 9.08
CA LEU A 84 4.49 -3.63 8.65
C LEU A 84 5.05 -2.83 9.82
N TYR A 85 6.25 -3.20 10.27
CA TYR A 85 6.97 -2.49 11.30
C TYR A 85 8.13 -1.67 10.73
N ILE A 86 8.20 -0.39 11.07
CA ILE A 86 9.26 0.53 10.61
C ILE A 86 9.85 1.25 11.82
N THR A 87 11.13 1.03 12.09
CA THR A 87 11.88 1.80 13.09
C THR A 87 12.23 3.18 12.55
N LEU A 88 11.97 4.21 13.35
CA LEU A 88 12.36 5.60 13.15
C LEU A 88 13.53 5.96 14.08
N LYS A 89 13.88 7.25 14.15
CA LYS A 89 14.87 7.75 15.13
C LYS A 89 14.25 7.78 16.54
N ASP A 90 15.10 7.95 17.55
CA ASP A 90 14.71 8.28 18.93
C ASP A 90 13.76 7.27 19.60
N ASN A 91 13.97 5.98 19.34
CA ASN A 91 13.15 4.86 19.83
C ASN A 91 11.68 4.89 19.41
N VAL A 92 11.34 5.72 18.41
CA VAL A 92 10.02 5.74 17.80
C VAL A 92 9.95 4.65 16.73
N SER A 93 8.83 3.95 16.65
CA SER A 93 8.53 3.06 15.53
C SER A 93 7.08 3.17 15.12
N ILE A 94 6.79 2.75 13.89
CA ILE A 94 5.42 2.65 13.40
C ILE A 94 5.08 1.21 13.04
N LYS A 95 3.82 0.88 13.24
CA LYS A 95 3.24 -0.42 12.89
C LYS A 95 1.97 -0.19 12.09
N LEU A 96 1.94 -0.61 10.83
CA LEU A 96 0.70 -0.73 10.08
C LEU A 96 0.04 -2.05 10.42
N VAL A 97 -1.25 -2.03 10.73
CA VAL A 97 -2.05 -3.24 10.94
C VAL A 97 -3.22 -3.21 9.99
N ASN A 98 -3.26 -4.18 9.11
CA ASN A 98 -4.36 -4.42 8.21
C ASN A 98 -5.44 -5.26 8.91
N LYS A 99 -6.63 -4.69 9.07
CA LYS A 99 -7.80 -5.42 9.58
C LYS A 99 -8.77 -5.64 8.43
N LYS A 100 -8.80 -6.86 7.92
CA LYS A 100 -9.81 -7.28 6.95
C LYS A 100 -11.10 -7.59 7.72
N GLN A 101 -12.21 -6.96 7.33
CA GLN A 101 -13.53 -7.38 7.80
C GLN A 101 -14.00 -8.57 6.96
N THR A 102 -14.93 -9.36 7.51
CA THR A 102 -15.41 -10.62 6.91
C THR A 102 -15.95 -10.44 5.49
N ASP A 103 -16.42 -9.23 5.16
CA ASP A 103 -16.76 -8.81 3.81
C ASP A 103 -15.51 -8.35 3.05
N ARG A 104 -15.18 -9.07 1.97
CA ARG A 104 -13.94 -8.91 1.18
C ARG A 104 -13.77 -7.53 0.55
N SER A 105 -14.82 -6.71 0.55
CA SER A 105 -14.82 -5.36 -0.01
C SER A 105 -14.34 -4.27 0.95
N ILE A 106 -14.33 -4.53 2.27
CA ILE A 106 -14.00 -3.53 3.29
C ILE A 106 -12.58 -3.76 3.82
N VAL A 107 -11.71 -2.76 3.60
CA VAL A 107 -10.33 -2.79 4.10
C VAL A 107 -10.08 -1.59 5.00
N LYS A 108 -9.56 -1.84 6.21
CA LYS A 108 -9.16 -0.82 7.19
C LYS A 108 -7.72 -1.08 7.63
N VAL A 109 -6.83 -0.14 7.34
CA VAL A 109 -5.44 -0.17 7.79
C VAL A 109 -5.22 0.98 8.75
N ASN A 110 -4.69 0.69 9.93
CA ASN A 110 -4.31 1.70 10.91
C ASN A 110 -2.79 1.75 11.02
N LEU A 111 -2.25 2.97 11.11
CA LEU A 111 -0.87 3.22 11.52
C LEU A 111 -0.86 3.50 13.01
N PHE A 112 -0.09 2.71 13.75
CA PHE A 112 0.18 2.91 15.16
C PHE A 112 1.59 3.43 15.34
N THR A 113 1.78 4.37 16.26
CA THR A 113 3.11 4.81 16.71
C THR A 113 3.45 4.14 18.03
N TYR A 114 4.72 3.87 18.24
CA TYR A 114 5.25 3.27 19.46
C TYR A 114 6.48 4.05 19.91
N VAL A 115 6.64 4.19 21.22
CA VAL A 115 7.86 4.67 21.87
C VAL A 115 8.28 3.66 22.92
N ASN A 116 9.53 3.20 22.85
CA ASN A 116 10.06 2.17 23.75
C ASN A 116 9.13 0.93 23.80
N ASN A 117 8.64 0.50 22.64
CA ASN A 117 7.71 -0.62 22.46
C ASN A 117 6.33 -0.45 23.11
N LYS A 118 5.96 0.74 23.60
CA LYS A 118 4.60 1.05 24.07
C LYS A 118 3.87 1.86 23.01
N LYS A 119 2.63 1.48 22.68
CA LYS A 119 1.79 2.23 21.74
C LYS A 119 1.56 3.64 22.31
N THR A 120 1.84 4.66 21.49
CA THR A 120 1.57 6.07 21.84
C THR A 120 0.29 6.55 21.18
N ASP A 121 0.17 6.41 19.87
CA ASP A 121 -0.91 7.04 19.10
C ASP A 121 -1.32 6.15 17.89
N SER A 122 -2.33 6.59 17.16
CA SER A 122 -2.76 5.95 15.92
C SER A 122 -3.53 6.86 14.99
N ILE A 123 -3.40 6.60 13.69
CA ILE A 123 -4.22 7.22 12.65
C ILE A 123 -4.75 6.16 11.68
N GLN A 124 -5.95 6.38 11.15
CA GLN A 124 -6.46 5.57 10.05
C GLN A 124 -5.67 5.89 8.78
N PHE A 125 -4.90 4.91 8.31
CA PHE A 125 -3.95 5.09 7.21
C PHE A 125 -4.58 4.78 5.85
N TYR A 126 -5.40 3.73 5.78
CA TYR A 126 -6.19 3.42 4.60
C TYR A 126 -7.58 2.94 5.01
N ARG A 127 -8.60 3.37 4.27
CA ARG A 127 -9.97 2.87 4.38
C ARG A 127 -10.59 2.79 3.01
N ASN A 128 -11.29 1.70 2.74
CA ASN A 128 -12.25 1.58 1.64
C ASN A 128 -13.46 0.86 2.24
N ILE A 129 -14.57 1.58 2.38
CA ILE A 129 -15.81 1.07 2.99
C ILE A 129 -17.00 1.54 2.16
N SER A 130 -17.95 0.65 1.91
CA SER A 130 -19.22 1.02 1.29
C SER A 130 -20.05 1.87 2.24
N GLY A 131 -20.52 3.03 1.76
CA GLY A 131 -21.52 3.84 2.44
C GLY A 131 -22.86 3.73 1.70
N ALA A 132 -23.96 3.87 2.44
CA ALA A 132 -25.25 4.13 1.80
C ALA A 132 -25.20 5.52 1.10
N GLY A 133 -25.84 5.66 -0.06
CA GLY A 133 -25.98 6.95 -0.75
C GLY A 133 -24.83 7.38 -1.66
N PHE A 134 -23.60 7.54 -1.13
CA PHE A 134 -22.49 8.21 -1.84
C PHE A 134 -21.40 7.28 -2.41
N GLY A 135 -21.66 5.96 -2.43
CA GLY A 135 -20.66 4.96 -2.83
C GLY A 135 -19.66 4.67 -1.71
N ASN A 136 -18.46 4.19 -2.07
CA ASN A 136 -17.46 3.83 -1.07
C ASN A 136 -16.71 5.06 -0.55
N TYR A 137 -16.71 5.30 0.77
CA TYR A 137 -15.80 6.25 1.38
C TYR A 137 -14.36 5.71 1.33
N ASN A 138 -13.43 6.58 0.96
CA ASN A 138 -12.02 6.24 0.86
C ASN A 138 -11.15 7.20 1.66
N CYS A 139 -10.15 6.63 2.32
CA CYS A 139 -9.06 7.35 2.96
C CYS A 139 -7.76 6.81 2.38
N LEU A 140 -6.95 7.66 1.75
CA LEU A 140 -5.63 7.30 1.24
C LEU A 140 -4.59 8.13 2.00
N SER A 141 -3.59 7.45 2.57
CA SER A 141 -2.47 8.12 3.24
C SER A 141 -1.13 7.75 2.64
N TYR A 142 -0.15 8.64 2.76
CA TYR A 142 1.26 8.42 2.45
C TYR A 142 2.10 8.80 3.65
N PHE A 143 3.01 7.91 4.07
CA PHE A 143 3.97 8.19 5.13
C PHE A 143 5.36 8.46 4.55
N ASN A 144 5.87 9.67 4.77
CA ASN A 144 7.22 10.06 4.43
C ASN A 144 8.16 9.87 5.63
N LYS A 145 8.89 8.74 5.64
CA LYS A 145 9.87 8.42 6.68
C LYS A 145 10.98 9.48 6.85
N LYS A 146 11.33 10.24 5.80
CA LYS A 146 12.41 11.23 5.90
C LYS A 146 12.01 12.45 6.71
N THR A 147 10.74 12.84 6.62
CA THR A 147 10.19 14.01 7.29
C THR A 147 9.27 13.67 8.45
N ASN A 148 9.01 12.38 8.69
CA ASN A 148 8.01 11.88 9.63
C ASN A 148 6.60 12.45 9.39
N LYS A 149 6.30 12.82 8.13
CA LYS A 149 5.00 13.40 7.75
C LYS A 149 4.06 12.35 7.19
N ILE A 150 2.78 12.51 7.48
CA ILE A 150 1.67 11.73 6.96
C ILE A 150 0.80 12.69 6.14
N TRP A 151 0.63 12.38 4.86
CA TRP A 151 -0.29 13.09 3.97
C TRP A 151 -1.54 12.24 3.80
N GLN A 152 -2.72 12.84 3.94
CA GLN A 152 -3.98 12.10 3.87
C GLN A 152 -5.01 12.84 3.01
N ILE A 153 -5.70 12.10 2.14
CA ILE A 153 -6.90 12.55 1.45
C ILE A 153 -8.08 11.67 1.83
N LYS A 154 -9.19 12.29 2.20
CA LYS A 154 -10.48 11.65 2.46
C LYS A 154 -11.47 12.07 1.38
N TYR A 155 -12.17 11.12 0.78
CA TYR A 155 -13.11 11.43 -0.29
C TYR A 155 -14.19 10.37 -0.47
N PHE A 156 -15.31 10.82 -1.02
CA PHE A 156 -16.29 9.98 -1.70
C PHE A 156 -16.02 10.04 -3.21
N PRO A 157 -16.27 8.95 -3.97
CA PRO A 157 -16.23 8.97 -5.43
C PRO A 157 -17.27 9.96 -5.98
N LEU A 158 -17.56 9.88 -7.28
CA LEU A 158 -18.55 10.71 -7.97
C LEU A 158 -19.78 10.99 -7.08
N ASN A 159 -19.97 12.25 -6.72
CA ASN A 159 -21.02 12.73 -5.85
C ASN A 159 -22.14 13.34 -6.72
N PRO A 160 -23.34 12.71 -6.77
CA PRO A 160 -24.47 13.21 -7.55
C PRO A 160 -24.94 14.60 -7.12
N LEU A 161 -24.88 14.92 -5.82
CA LEU A 161 -25.27 16.23 -5.29
C LEU A 161 -24.35 17.36 -5.79
N ARG A 162 -23.16 17.03 -6.27
CA ARG A 162 -22.18 17.99 -6.84
C ARG A 162 -22.03 17.87 -8.34
N GLY A 163 -23.07 17.37 -9.04
CA GLY A 163 -23.07 17.29 -10.50
C GLY A 163 -22.09 16.26 -11.04
N ASN A 164 -21.94 15.12 -10.35
CA ASN A 164 -21.02 14.04 -10.69
C ASN A 164 -19.54 14.44 -10.61
N SER A 165 -19.16 15.27 -9.63
CA SER A 165 -17.76 15.53 -9.30
C SER A 165 -17.30 14.66 -8.13
N ILE A 166 -15.99 14.45 -7.98
CA ILE A 166 -15.44 13.82 -6.79
C ILE A 166 -15.78 14.63 -5.52
N GLY A 167 -16.26 13.96 -4.48
CA GLY A 167 -16.54 14.57 -3.19
C GLY A 167 -15.33 14.50 -2.27
N ILE A 168 -14.36 15.41 -2.42
CA ILE A 168 -13.21 15.47 -1.50
C ILE A 168 -13.70 16.03 -0.17
N VAL A 169 -13.52 15.27 0.91
CA VAL A 169 -13.87 15.69 2.28
C VAL A 169 -12.73 16.53 2.86
N SER A 170 -11.51 16.01 2.83
CA SER A 170 -10.36 16.74 3.35
C SER A 170 -9.04 16.32 2.72
N TYR A 171 -8.07 17.23 2.80
CA TYR A 171 -6.68 16.99 2.47
C TYR A 171 -5.80 17.60 3.56
N THR A 172 -5.06 16.75 4.25
CA THR A 172 -4.36 17.10 5.51
C THR A 172 -2.91 16.62 5.51
N GLU A 173 -2.10 17.33 6.28
CA GLU A 173 -0.73 16.95 6.64
C GLU A 173 -0.62 16.83 8.16
N SER A 174 0.03 15.77 8.63
CA SER A 174 0.33 15.51 10.04
C SER A 174 1.80 15.13 10.22
N SER A 175 2.36 15.37 11.41
CA SER A 175 3.71 14.91 11.81
C SER A 175 3.67 13.91 12.95
N ILE A 176 4.65 13.00 12.97
CA ILE A 176 4.95 12.16 14.13
C ILE A 176 6.08 12.83 14.91
N SER A 177 5.81 13.25 16.15
CA SER A 177 6.80 13.84 17.03
C SER A 177 7.70 12.79 17.70
N VAL A 178 8.76 13.25 18.37
CA VAL A 178 9.77 12.40 19.04
C VAL A 178 9.20 11.54 20.17
N ASP A 179 8.10 11.96 20.78
CA ASP A 179 7.35 11.19 21.77
C ASP A 179 6.33 10.22 21.14
N GLY A 180 6.28 10.17 19.81
CA GLY A 180 5.39 9.30 19.05
C GLY A 180 3.97 9.85 18.86
N THR A 181 3.62 11.05 19.34
CA THR A 181 2.28 11.61 19.11
C THR A 181 2.12 12.05 17.64
N ILE A 182 0.91 11.92 17.10
CA ILE A 182 0.56 12.39 15.76
C ILE A 182 -0.12 13.75 15.89
N LYS A 183 0.50 14.79 15.35
CA LYS A 183 -0.03 16.16 15.37
C LYS A 183 -0.50 16.56 13.99
N SER A 184 -1.68 17.19 13.91
CA SER A 184 -2.12 17.82 12.67
C SER A 184 -1.28 19.08 12.45
N ASP A 185 -0.51 19.09 11.37
CA ASP A 185 0.37 20.21 11.01
C ASP A 185 -0.38 21.22 10.14
N SER A 186 -1.17 20.72 9.18
CA SER A 186 -1.86 21.57 8.21
C SER A 186 -3.15 20.93 7.71
N LEU A 187 -4.20 21.76 7.64
CA LEU A 187 -5.45 21.47 6.96
C LEU A 187 -5.45 22.23 5.62
N HIS A 188 -5.10 21.56 4.53
CA HIS A 188 -5.02 22.19 3.21
C HIS A 188 -6.40 22.37 2.58
N TYR A 189 -7.36 21.53 2.95
CA TYR A 189 -8.74 21.60 2.50
C TYR A 189 -9.67 20.83 3.45
N LEU A 190 -10.86 21.38 3.67
CA LEU A 190 -11.99 20.74 4.34
C LEU A 190 -13.29 21.15 3.67
N ASP A 191 -14.15 20.18 3.39
CA ASP A 191 -15.55 20.39 3.04
C ASP A 191 -16.40 19.96 4.24
N GLU A 192 -16.80 20.93 5.05
CA GLU A 192 -17.57 20.71 6.28
C GLU A 192 -18.92 20.01 5.99
N SER A 193 -19.51 20.26 4.82
CA SER A 193 -20.78 19.61 4.45
C SER A 193 -20.60 18.11 4.26
N LEU A 194 -19.50 17.70 3.62
CA LEU A 194 -19.20 16.28 3.44
C LEU A 194 -18.67 15.62 4.71
N ASP A 195 -18.05 16.39 5.61
CA ASP A 195 -17.65 15.91 6.94
C ASP A 195 -18.89 15.56 7.77
N VAL A 196 -19.93 16.41 7.77
CA VAL A 196 -21.23 16.10 8.40
C VAL A 196 -21.87 14.86 7.76
N GLU A 197 -21.81 14.69 6.43
CA GLU A 197 -22.33 13.48 5.80
C GLU A 197 -21.59 12.22 6.27
N MET A 198 -20.29 12.28 6.55
CA MET A 198 -19.58 11.13 7.12
C MET A 198 -20.19 10.66 8.45
N GLU A 199 -20.73 11.57 9.25
CA GLU A 199 -21.42 11.26 10.50
C GLU A 199 -22.76 10.59 10.22
N ASN A 200 -23.55 11.18 9.32
CA ASN A 200 -24.87 10.66 8.92
C ASN A 200 -24.80 9.21 8.42
N TYR A 201 -23.70 8.82 7.77
CA TYR A 201 -23.48 7.47 7.26
C TYR A 201 -22.64 6.56 8.17
N ASN A 202 -22.38 6.95 9.42
CA ASN A 202 -21.62 6.18 10.40
C ASN A 202 -20.19 5.81 9.93
N LEU A 203 -19.52 6.69 9.20
CA LEU A 203 -18.22 6.42 8.58
C LEU A 203 -17.01 6.73 9.50
N TYR A 204 -17.24 7.35 10.66
CA TYR A 204 -16.20 7.65 11.65
C TYR A 204 -15.75 6.43 12.48
N TYR A 205 -16.60 5.40 12.62
CA TYR A 205 -16.37 4.26 13.54
C TYR A 205 -15.68 3.07 12.82
#